data_AF-A0A6G2DG29-F1
#
_entry.id   AF-A0A6G2DG29-F1
#
_cell.length_a   1.000
_cell.length_b   1.000
_cell.length_c   1.000
_cell.angle_alpha   90.00
_cell.angle_beta   90.00
_cell.angle_gamma   90.00
#
_symmetry.space_group_name_H-M   'P 1'
#
loop_
_entity.id
_entity.type
_entity.pdbx_description
1 polymer ?
#
loop_
_entity_poly.entity_id
_entity_poly.type
_entity_poly.pdbx_seq_one_letter_code
_entity_poly.pdbx_strand_id
1 'polypeptide(L)' 'RFAIVHQATMGKIFPDGKAHFDPVTHKILKPDNWEEKYAPEPAIKKELQRQLKAYERHKERNKS' A
#
# COMPACT_ATOMS: atom_id res chain seq x y z
N ARG A 1 -6.41 3.92 -5.48
CA ARG A 1 -7.33 3.04 -4.72
C ARG A 1 -6.91 3.09 -3.25
N PHE A 2 -7.69 3.76 -2.40
CA PHE A 2 -7.34 3.98 -0.98
C PHE A 2 -7.24 2.67 -0.16
N ALA A 3 -7.85 1.59 -0.65
CA ALA A 3 -7.83 0.27 -0.03
C ALA A 3 -6.42 -0.28 0.28
N ILE A 4 -5.42 -0.04 -0.57
CA ILE A 4 -4.05 -0.53 -0.35
C ILE A 4 -3.41 0.15 0.87
N VAL A 5 -3.61 1.46 1.00
CA VAL A 5 -3.10 2.24 2.14
C VAL A 5 -3.87 1.90 3.42
N HIS A 6 -5.18 1.66 3.31
CA HIS A 6 -6.01 1.25 4.43
C HIS A 6 -5.57 -0.11 5.00
N GLN A 7 -5.32 -1.12 4.13
CA GLN A 7 -4.79 -2.42 4.53
C GLN A 7 -3.40 -2.30 5.18
N ALA A 8 -2.52 -1.48 4.60
CA ALA A 8 -1.21 -1.21 5.18
C ALA A 8 -1.32 -0.55 6.58
N THR A 9 -2.30 0.31 6.78
CA THR A 9 -2.55 0.97 8.08
C THR A 9 -3.07 -0.03 9.12
N MET A 10 -3.99 -0.92 8.74
CA MET A 10 -4.50 -1.98 9.62
C MET A 10 -3.42 -3.01 9.97
N GLY A 11 -2.44 -3.23 9.09
CA GLY A 11 -1.28 -4.08 9.39
C GLY A 11 -0.37 -3.55 10.51
N LYS A 12 -0.52 -2.28 10.94
CA LYS A 12 0.26 -1.69 12.04
C LYS A 12 -0.25 -2.10 13.44
N ILE A 13 -1.27 -2.95 13.49
CA ILE A 13 -1.73 -3.55 14.74
C ILE A 13 -0.72 -4.62 15.15
N PHE A 14 -0.22 -4.53 16.38
CA PHE A 14 0.74 -5.47 16.95
C PHE A 14 0.04 -6.77 17.39
N PRO A 15 0.77 -7.87 17.68
CA PRO A 15 0.18 -9.14 18.12
C PRO A 15 -0.69 -9.05 19.38
N ASP A 16 -0.53 -7.98 20.16
CA ASP A 16 -1.34 -7.65 21.34
C ASP A 16 -2.71 -7.00 20.99
N GLY A 17 -3.00 -6.81 19.70
CA GLY A 17 -4.22 -6.19 19.20
C GLY A 17 -4.25 -4.67 19.29
N LYS A 18 -3.13 -4.01 19.63
CA LYS A 18 -3.07 -2.55 19.77
C LYS A 18 -2.08 -1.93 18.78
N ALA A 19 -2.30 -0.65 18.46
CA ALA A 19 -1.29 0.16 17.80
C ALA A 19 -0.28 0.64 18.85
N HIS A 20 1.00 0.46 18.59
CA HIS A 20 2.05 1.05 19.44
C HIS A 20 2.41 2.43 18.89
N PHE A 21 2.64 3.37 19.79
CA PHE A 21 2.96 4.76 19.45
C PHE A 21 4.37 5.08 19.91
N ASP A 22 5.10 5.81 19.08
CA ASP A 22 6.38 6.39 19.44
C ASP A 22 6.15 7.46 20.53
N PRO A 23 6.85 7.40 21.68
CA PRO A 23 6.58 8.26 22.83
C PRO A 23 6.96 9.72 22.60
N VAL A 24 7.76 10.03 21.58
CA VAL A 24 8.26 11.38 21.29
C VAL A 24 7.47 12.03 20.16
N THR A 25 7.26 11.32 19.06
CA THR A 25 6.63 11.82 17.84
C THR A 25 5.13 11.53 17.76
N HIS A 26 4.62 10.68 18.66
CA HIS A 26 3.24 10.21 18.68
C HIS A 26 2.82 9.50 17.38
N LYS A 27 3.78 8.99 16.60
CA LYS A 27 3.54 8.25 15.36
C LYS A 27 3.29 6.77 15.65
N ILE A 28 2.40 6.14 14.88
CA ILE A 28 2.17 4.70 14.96
C ILE A 28 3.42 3.96 14.47
N LEU A 29 3.97 3.12 15.34
CA LEU A 29 5.10 2.24 15.07
C LEU A 29 4.67 1.09 14.15
N LYS A 30 5.64 0.56 13.40
CA LYS A 30 5.44 -0.59 12.52
C LYS A 30 6.01 -1.83 13.22
N PRO A 31 5.31 -2.97 13.25
CA PRO A 31 5.90 -4.23 13.69
C PRO A 31 6.97 -4.70 12.69
N ASP A 32 7.94 -5.50 13.14
CA ASP A 32 9.12 -5.91 12.34
C ASP A 32 8.74 -6.55 10.99
N ASN A 33 7.67 -7.36 10.97
CA ASN A 33 7.18 -8.04 9.77
C ASN A 33 6.26 -7.18 8.89
N TRP A 34 6.06 -5.90 9.21
CA TRP A 34 5.10 -5.05 8.53
C TRP A 34 5.52 -4.73 7.10
N GLU A 35 6.79 -4.46 6.88
CA GLU A 35 7.28 -4.06 5.56
C GLU A 35 7.14 -5.18 4.55
N GLU A 36 7.50 -6.41 4.93
CA GLU A 36 7.36 -7.58 4.07
C GLU A 36 5.89 -7.92 3.74
N LYS A 37 4.99 -7.82 4.74
CA LYS A 37 3.59 -8.28 4.60
C LYS A 37 2.62 -7.21 4.13
N TYR A 38 2.87 -5.95 4.47
CA TYR A 38 1.90 -4.88 4.39
C TYR A 38 2.44 -3.59 3.76
N ALA A 39 3.72 -3.51 3.36
CA ALA A 39 4.21 -2.34 2.65
C ALA A 39 3.37 -2.10 1.39
N PRO A 40 2.80 -0.89 1.22
CA PRO A 40 1.94 -0.60 0.09
C PRO A 40 2.73 -0.38 -1.21
N GLU A 41 4.04 -0.12 -1.13
CA GLU A 41 4.88 0.29 -2.26
C GLU A 41 4.93 -0.75 -3.40
N PRO A 42 5.14 -2.06 -3.14
CA PRO A 42 5.11 -3.06 -4.20
C PRO A 42 3.73 -3.16 -4.86
N ALA A 43 2.65 -3.06 -4.07
CA ALA A 43 1.28 -3.13 -4.55
C ALA A 43 0.90 -1.90 -5.40
N ILE A 44 1.31 -0.71 -4.99
CA ILE A 44 1.12 0.54 -5.74
C ILE A 44 1.88 0.47 -7.07
N LYS A 45 3.14 0.02 -7.07
CA LYS A 45 3.94 -0.14 -8.30
C LYS A 45 3.25 -1.07 -9.30
N LYS A 46 2.74 -2.22 -8.84
CA LYS A 46 2.01 -3.18 -9.67
C LYS A 46 0.72 -2.59 -10.25
N GLU A 47 -0.03 -1.83 -9.44
CA GLU A 47 -1.27 -1.19 -9.90
C GLU A 47 -1.00 -0.07 -10.90
N LEU A 48 0.05 0.74 -10.71
CA LEU A 48 0.48 1.75 -11.69
C LEU A 48 0.85 1.11 -13.02
N GLN A 49 1.63 0.02 -13.01
CA GLN A 49 1.96 -0.73 -14.23
C GLN A 49 0.71 -1.29 -14.93
N ARG A 50 -0.28 -1.78 -14.17
CA ARG A 50 -1.55 -2.24 -14.73
C ARG A 50 -2.31 -1.10 -15.42
N GLN A 51 -2.37 0.07 -14.78
CA GLN A 51 -3.05 1.25 -15.33
C GLN A 51 -2.37 1.76 -16.61
N LEU A 52 -1.04 1.83 -16.63
CA LEU A 52 -0.27 2.20 -17.82
C LEU A 52 -0.52 1.24 -18.99
N LYS A 53 -0.48 -0.08 -18.75
CA LYS A 53 -0.79 -1.08 -19.79
C LYS A 53 -2.22 -0.96 -20.32
N ALA A 54 -3.19 -0.68 -19.45
CA ALA A 54 -4.57 -0.47 -19.86
C ALA A 54 -4.73 0.79 -20.71
N TYR A 55 -4.01 1.86 -20.34
CA TYR A 55 -3.98 3.12 -21.08
C TYR A 55 -3.40 2.95 -22.49
N GLU A 56 -2.25 2.28 -22.64
CA GLU A 56 -1.64 2.05 -23.97
C GLU A 56 -2.56 1.23 -24.90
N ARG A 57 -3.18 0.16 -24.39
CA ARG A 57 -4.16 -0.63 -25.17
C ARG A 57 -5.36 0.21 -25.63
N HIS A 58 -5.85 1.10 -24.78
CA HIS A 58 -6.95 2.00 -25.11
C HIS A 58 -6.54 3.01 -26.19
N LYS A 59 -5.32 3.55 -26.09
CA LYS A 59 -4.75 4.48 -27.06
C LYS A 59 -4.53 3.82 -28.43
N GLU A 60 -4.04 2.59 -28.48
CA GLU A 60 -3.89 1.81 -29.71
C GLU A 60 -5.24 1.59 -30.40
N ARG A 61 -6.27 1.18 -29.65
CA ARG A 61 -7.62 0.95 -30.18
C ARG A 61 -8.27 2.21 -30.74
N ASN A 62 -8.02 3.37 -30.14
CA ASN A 62 -8.61 4.64 -30.59
C ASN A 62 -7.82 5.32 -31.72
N LYS A 63 -6.68 4.75 -32.12
CA LYS A 63 -5.85 5.25 -33.22
C LYS A 63 -6.14 4.50 -34.55
N SER A 64 -6.98 3.47 -34.51
CA SER A 64 -7.34 2.61 -35.64
C SER A 64 -8.74 2.88 -36.17
#